data_AF-A0A8H3C0R9-F1
#
_entry.id   AF-A0A8H3C0R9-F1
#
_cell.length_a   1.000
_cell.length_b   1.000
_cell.length_c   1.000
_cell.angle_alpha   90.00
_cell.angle_beta   90.00
_cell.angle_gamma   90.00
#
_symmetry.space_group_name_H-M   'P 1'
#
loop_
_entity.id
_entity.type
_entity.pdbx_description
1 polymer ?
#
loop_
_entity_poly.entity_id
_entity_poly.type
_entity_poly.pdbx_seq_one_letter_code
_entity_poly.pdbx_strand_id
1 'polypeptide(L)'
;MGFMATHFVVERWREGLLWSWAVGRLGGKDDKWDSMTSMQAWRELGGNHTTPDMTLLVESPSRDSLSDERLVEAQAAVPGGHARHSTKYSFTSQDGYPYTFLGDHGMGHWPRFPTQYMRCAIQFSTCFPSGLSSASEAFKHVAFTEPQCGDCIIQALVGASGNTGLSAFLPPLSHGIKDTERLKNGTIPHLPLVSDYRTGDFSLNAVVGDSTTDLRFWAVKMLQRYRFVIGDTPSIFAMVTSVFSAETPFKKMENDPSIALLCLNDDIYNSDAEVVDRTLRLEQGKRWPHPAAWEVL
;
A
#
# COMPACT_ATOMS: atom_id res chain seq x y z
N MET A 1 -9.04 -4.37 -15.57
CA MET A 1 -9.50 -5.02 -14.30
C MET A 1 -8.38 -5.12 -13.25
N GLY A 2 -7.13 -5.40 -13.61
CA GLY A 2 -6.01 -5.53 -12.66
C GLY A 2 -5.71 -4.28 -11.80
N PHE A 3 -5.72 -3.08 -12.37
CA PHE A 3 -5.47 -1.84 -11.62
C PHE A 3 -6.46 -1.63 -10.47
N MET A 4 -7.76 -1.82 -10.70
CA MET A 4 -8.80 -1.63 -9.68
C MET A 4 -8.64 -2.59 -8.49
N ALA A 5 -8.27 -3.85 -8.75
CA ALA A 5 -8.03 -4.82 -7.69
C ALA A 5 -6.80 -4.44 -6.84
N THR A 6 -5.70 -4.04 -7.47
CA THR A 6 -4.50 -3.58 -6.76
C THR A 6 -4.78 -2.29 -5.98
N HIS A 7 -5.44 -1.33 -6.62
CA HIS A 7 -5.83 -0.06 -6.01
C HIS A 7 -6.70 -0.30 -4.77
N PHE A 8 -7.68 -1.20 -4.84
CA PHE A 8 -8.49 -1.61 -3.69
C PHE A 8 -7.63 -2.12 -2.52
N VAL A 9 -6.61 -2.94 -2.78
CA VAL A 9 -5.72 -3.42 -1.70
C VAL A 9 -4.98 -2.25 -1.04
N VAL A 10 -4.47 -1.30 -1.83
CA VAL A 10 -3.74 -0.13 -1.32
C VAL A 10 -4.66 0.79 -0.50
N GLU A 11 -5.86 1.09 -0.99
CA GLU A 11 -6.84 1.91 -0.26
C GLU A 11 -7.30 1.24 1.04
N ARG A 12 -7.52 -0.08 1.02
CA ARG A 12 -7.92 -0.82 2.22
C ARG A 12 -6.80 -0.92 3.26
N TRP A 13 -5.55 -0.94 2.81
CA TRP A 13 -4.40 -0.80 3.68
C TRP A 13 -4.37 0.58 4.34
N ARG A 14 -4.57 1.66 3.57
CA ARG A 14 -4.67 3.04 4.07
C ARG A 14 -5.77 3.20 5.11
N GLU A 15 -6.99 2.75 4.81
CA GLU A 15 -8.11 2.75 5.76
C GLU A 15 -7.77 1.94 7.02
N GLY A 16 -7.15 0.77 6.85
CA GLY A 16 -6.73 -0.08 7.96
C GLY A 16 -5.74 0.60 8.91
N LEU A 17 -4.75 1.31 8.37
CA LEU A 17 -3.78 2.08 9.18
C LEU A 17 -4.49 3.17 10.00
N LEU A 18 -5.32 3.97 9.34
CA LEU A 18 -6.05 5.06 10.00
C LEU A 18 -7.04 4.55 11.04
N TRP A 19 -7.78 3.48 10.73
CA TRP A 19 -8.72 2.87 11.66
C TRP A 19 -8.01 2.28 12.88
N SER A 20 -6.90 1.56 12.67
CA SER A 20 -6.11 0.96 13.76
C SER A 20 -5.65 2.03 14.76
N TRP A 21 -5.26 3.20 14.26
CA TRP A 21 -4.82 4.31 15.10
C TRP A 21 -5.99 5.08 15.73
N ALA A 22 -6.92 5.60 14.93
CA ALA A 22 -8.00 6.44 15.43
C ALA A 22 -9.00 5.66 16.30
N VAL A 23 -9.48 4.51 15.83
CA VAL A 23 -10.47 3.71 16.57
C VAL A 23 -9.77 2.72 17.50
N GLY A 24 -8.85 1.92 16.97
CA GLY A 24 -8.24 0.81 17.72
C GLY A 24 -7.34 1.27 18.86
N ARG A 25 -6.59 2.35 18.67
CA ARG A 25 -5.60 2.83 19.64
C ARG A 25 -6.12 4.00 20.49
N LEU A 26 -6.78 4.99 19.88
CA LEU A 26 -7.24 6.20 20.57
C LEU A 26 -8.70 6.14 21.05
N GLY A 27 -9.61 5.56 20.27
CA GLY A 27 -11.05 5.59 20.54
C GLY A 27 -11.53 4.80 21.77
N GLY A 28 -10.71 3.87 22.27
CA GLY A 28 -11.08 3.02 23.40
C GLY A 28 -12.31 2.15 23.12
N LYS A 29 -12.92 1.59 24.18
CA LYS A 29 -14.06 0.67 24.04
C LYS A 29 -15.39 1.36 23.75
N ASP A 30 -15.53 2.63 24.15
CA ASP A 30 -16.80 3.36 24.08
C ASP A 30 -16.94 4.19 22.79
N ASP A 31 -15.99 4.08 21.86
CA ASP A 31 -15.95 4.86 20.61
C ASP A 31 -16.00 6.39 20.82
N LYS A 32 -15.61 6.88 22.00
CA LYS A 32 -15.69 8.31 22.35
C LYS A 32 -14.52 9.09 21.76
N TRP A 33 -14.82 10.26 21.22
CA TRP A 33 -13.82 11.22 20.79
C TRP A 33 -14.18 12.61 21.27
N ASP A 34 -13.38 13.15 22.19
CA ASP A 34 -13.56 14.50 22.73
C ASP A 34 -12.33 15.37 22.46
N SER A 35 -12.33 16.60 22.98
CA SER A 35 -11.21 17.52 22.84
C SER A 35 -9.92 17.00 23.47
N MET A 36 -10.00 16.17 24.51
CA MET A 36 -8.82 15.54 25.10
C MET A 36 -8.26 14.47 24.17
N THR A 37 -9.11 13.65 23.55
CA THR A 37 -8.68 12.66 22.53
C THR A 37 -8.08 13.36 21.31
N SER A 38 -8.67 14.45 20.81
CA SER A 38 -8.06 15.25 19.73
C SER A 38 -6.68 15.78 20.12
N MET A 39 -6.52 16.28 21.35
CA MET A 39 -5.21 16.76 21.83
C MET A 39 -4.21 15.62 22.05
N GLN A 40 -4.66 14.43 22.45
CA GLN A 40 -3.82 13.24 22.52
C GLN A 40 -3.36 12.83 21.13
N ALA A 41 -4.27 12.77 20.14
CA ALA A 41 -3.96 12.50 18.75
C ALA A 41 -2.89 13.46 18.22
N TRP A 42 -3.07 14.76 18.47
CA TRP A 42 -2.10 15.80 18.10
C TRP A 42 -0.71 15.57 18.69
N ARG A 43 -0.65 15.19 19.98
CA ARG A 43 0.62 14.89 20.66
C ARG A 43 1.30 13.65 20.12
N GLU A 44 0.54 12.59 19.80
CA GLU A 44 1.11 11.37 19.21
C GLU A 44 1.74 11.62 17.83
N LEU A 45 1.23 12.61 17.09
CA LEU A 45 1.78 13.03 15.80
C LEU A 45 3.04 13.91 15.94
N GLY A 46 3.36 14.37 17.16
CA GLY A 46 4.48 15.28 17.44
C GLY A 46 4.08 16.75 17.59
N GLY A 47 2.78 17.06 17.54
CA GLY A 47 2.26 18.40 17.78
C GLY A 47 2.24 18.78 19.26
N ASN A 48 2.32 20.08 19.57
CA ASN A 48 2.16 20.60 20.92
C ASN A 48 1.36 21.92 20.92
N HIS A 49 1.03 22.46 22.10
CA HIS A 49 0.25 23.70 22.23
C HIS A 49 1.03 24.97 21.83
N THR A 50 2.35 24.85 21.70
CA THR A 50 3.23 25.95 21.25
C THR A 50 3.52 25.88 19.76
N THR A 51 3.00 24.87 19.05
CA THR A 51 3.14 24.76 17.60
C THR A 51 2.47 25.97 16.95
N PRO A 52 3.21 26.78 16.16
CA PRO A 52 2.66 27.94 15.48
C PRO A 52 1.40 27.56 14.69
N ASP A 53 0.33 28.34 14.88
CA ASP A 53 -0.96 28.15 14.23
C ASP A 53 -1.59 26.75 14.38
N MET A 54 -1.09 25.93 15.32
CA MET A 54 -1.42 24.51 15.45
C MET A 54 -1.24 23.74 14.12
N THR A 55 -0.16 24.05 13.39
CA THR A 55 0.24 23.42 12.13
C THR A 55 1.51 22.58 12.31
N LEU A 56 1.43 21.28 12.05
CA LEU A 56 2.56 20.37 12.14
C LEU A 56 3.08 20.06 10.75
N LEU A 57 4.33 20.42 10.48
CA LEU A 57 5.04 19.99 9.28
C LEU A 57 5.59 18.57 9.51
N VAL A 58 5.19 17.64 8.65
CA VAL A 58 5.62 16.25 8.69
C VAL A 58 6.60 16.03 7.55
N GLU A 59 7.80 15.54 7.90
CA GLU A 59 8.85 15.20 6.94
C GLU A 59 8.84 13.71 6.59
N SER A 60 9.48 13.33 5.48
CA SER A 60 9.66 11.93 5.10
C SER A 60 10.45 11.17 6.17
N PRO A 61 9.92 10.06 6.71
CA PRO A 61 10.69 9.23 7.62
C PRO A 61 11.78 8.45 6.87
N SER A 62 12.88 8.13 7.56
CA SER A 62 13.85 7.14 7.07
C SER A 62 13.33 5.73 7.31
N ARG A 63 13.49 4.84 6.33
CA ARG A 63 12.99 3.46 6.39
C ARG A 63 14.03 2.48 5.87
N ASP A 64 14.22 1.40 6.63
CA ASP A 64 15.17 0.33 6.32
C ASP A 64 14.45 -0.94 5.84
N SER A 65 13.13 -0.86 5.61
CA SER A 65 12.25 -1.97 5.25
C SER A 65 12.70 -2.75 4.00
N LEU A 66 13.35 -2.05 3.06
CA LEU A 66 13.89 -2.55 1.80
C LEU A 66 15.43 -2.51 1.76
N SER A 67 16.11 -2.51 2.91
CA SER A 67 17.58 -2.63 2.93
C SER A 67 18.02 -3.93 2.25
N ASP A 68 19.21 -3.91 1.64
CA ASP A 68 19.74 -5.07 0.92
C ASP A 68 19.83 -6.31 1.83
N GLU A 69 20.22 -6.13 3.10
CA GLU A 69 20.28 -7.22 4.08
C GLU A 69 18.91 -7.87 4.30
N ARG A 70 17.85 -7.05 4.44
CA ARG A 70 16.49 -7.55 4.65
C ARG A 70 15.92 -8.21 3.42
N LEU A 71 16.23 -7.70 2.23
CA LEU A 71 15.81 -8.31 0.98
C LEU A 71 16.46 -9.68 0.80
N VAL A 72 17.75 -9.80 1.12
CA VAL A 72 18.48 -11.09 1.12
C VAL A 72 17.86 -12.06 2.11
N GLU A 73 17.58 -11.62 3.34
CA GLU A 73 16.92 -12.45 4.36
C GLU A 73 15.53 -12.92 3.90
N ALA A 74 14.72 -12.00 3.36
CA ALA A 74 13.38 -12.32 2.86
C ALA A 74 13.41 -13.30 1.69
N GLN A 75 14.37 -13.16 0.78
CA GLN A 75 14.57 -14.09 -0.35
C GLN A 75 15.00 -15.49 0.14
N ALA A 76 15.93 -15.55 1.11
CA ALA A 76 16.39 -16.81 1.69
C ALA A 76 15.26 -17.56 2.43
N ALA A 77 14.28 -16.83 2.97
CA ALA A 77 13.13 -17.41 3.67
C ALA A 77 12.08 -18.04 2.74
N VAL A 78 12.15 -17.85 1.42
CA VAL A 78 11.20 -18.41 0.44
C VAL A 78 11.81 -19.65 -0.23
N PRO A 79 11.31 -20.86 0.04
CA PRO A 79 11.77 -22.08 -0.63
C PRO A 79 11.58 -21.96 -2.15
N GLY A 80 12.66 -22.16 -2.91
CA GLY A 80 12.63 -22.01 -4.37
C GLY A 80 12.63 -20.56 -4.86
N GLY A 81 12.94 -19.57 -4.00
CA GLY A 81 13.22 -18.20 -4.44
C GLY A 81 14.44 -18.19 -5.37
N HIS A 82 14.22 -17.93 -6.67
CA HIS A 82 15.31 -17.94 -7.64
C HIS A 82 16.08 -16.61 -7.57
N ALA A 83 17.41 -16.66 -7.66
CA ALA A 83 18.30 -15.49 -7.63
C ALA A 83 18.19 -14.55 -8.86
N ARG A 84 17.26 -14.80 -9.79
CA ARG A 84 17.16 -14.10 -11.08
C ARG A 84 15.81 -13.41 -11.28
N HIS A 85 15.32 -12.70 -10.27
CA HIS A 85 14.21 -11.78 -10.48
C HIS A 85 14.76 -10.40 -10.85
N SER A 86 14.48 -9.94 -12.08
CA SER A 86 14.79 -8.56 -12.49
C SER A 86 13.90 -7.52 -11.80
N THR A 87 12.86 -7.96 -11.08
CA THR A 87 11.96 -7.10 -10.32
C THR A 87 12.67 -6.51 -9.10
N LYS A 88 12.74 -5.18 -9.03
CA LYS A 88 13.25 -4.46 -7.86
C LYS A 88 12.09 -3.90 -7.06
N TYR A 89 12.04 -4.18 -5.76
CA TYR A 89 11.02 -3.57 -4.89
C TYR A 89 11.34 -2.10 -4.68
N SER A 90 10.33 -1.26 -4.93
CA SER A 90 10.41 0.19 -4.73
C SER A 90 9.65 0.62 -3.47
N PHE A 91 8.64 -0.14 -3.05
CA PHE A 91 7.85 0.15 -1.86
C PHE A 91 7.30 -1.13 -1.23
N THR A 92 7.14 -1.11 0.09
CA THR A 92 6.39 -2.14 0.84
C THR A 92 5.32 -1.45 1.67
N SER A 93 4.16 -2.09 1.86
CA SER A 93 3.08 -1.53 2.66
C SER A 93 3.51 -1.18 4.09
N GLN A 94 4.61 -1.77 4.59
CA GLN A 94 5.22 -1.39 5.87
C GLN A 94 5.74 0.04 5.93
N ASP A 95 5.89 0.73 4.80
CA ASP A 95 6.33 2.13 4.75
C ASP A 95 5.17 3.13 4.63
N GLY A 96 3.94 2.66 4.89
CA GLY A 96 2.75 3.51 4.95
C GLY A 96 1.91 3.40 3.68
N TYR A 97 1.63 4.55 3.06
CA TYR A 97 0.73 4.67 1.92
C TYR A 97 1.47 5.30 0.71
N PRO A 98 1.53 4.60 -0.44
CA PRO A 98 2.40 5.00 -1.55
C PRO A 98 1.85 6.16 -2.38
N TYR A 99 0.54 6.46 -2.32
CA TYR A 99 -0.05 7.50 -3.16
C TYR A 99 0.10 8.91 -2.60
N THR A 100 0.45 9.08 -1.32
CA THR A 100 0.83 10.38 -0.73
C THR A 100 1.89 11.11 -1.56
N PHE A 101 2.65 10.35 -2.36
CA PHE A 101 3.84 10.81 -3.05
C PHE A 101 3.67 10.92 -4.56
N LEU A 102 2.49 10.63 -5.09
CA LEU A 102 2.25 10.65 -6.54
C LEU A 102 1.82 12.04 -7.04
N GLY A 103 1.36 12.93 -6.16
CA GLY A 103 0.76 14.21 -6.54
C GLY A 103 -0.49 14.04 -7.42
N ASP A 104 -1.03 15.15 -7.91
CA ASP A 104 -2.31 15.16 -8.65
C ASP A 104 -2.24 14.47 -10.02
N HIS A 105 -1.04 14.39 -10.60
CA HIS A 105 -0.82 13.87 -11.95
C HIS A 105 -0.12 12.51 -11.99
N GLY A 106 0.26 11.96 -10.83
CA GLY A 106 1.14 10.81 -10.77
C GLY A 106 2.61 11.17 -11.00
N MET A 107 3.50 10.31 -10.54
CA MET A 107 4.93 10.37 -10.86
C MET A 107 5.31 9.17 -11.72
N GLY A 108 6.34 9.35 -12.57
CA GLY A 108 6.89 8.26 -13.40
C GLY A 108 7.63 7.19 -12.62
N HIS A 109 7.72 7.31 -11.30
CA HIS A 109 8.32 6.34 -10.40
C HIS A 109 7.57 6.30 -9.07
N TRP A 110 7.63 5.15 -8.40
CA TRP A 110 7.15 5.00 -7.03
C TRP A 110 8.09 5.68 -6.03
N PRO A 111 7.60 6.09 -4.84
CA PRO A 111 8.45 6.60 -3.76
C PRO A 111 9.53 5.57 -3.40
N ARG A 112 10.78 6.02 -3.18
CA ARG A 112 11.88 5.18 -2.68
C ARG A 112 12.52 5.85 -1.48
N PHE A 113 12.42 5.25 -0.31
CA PHE A 113 13.04 5.80 0.90
C PHE A 113 14.57 5.64 0.86
N PRO A 114 15.34 6.65 1.33
CA PRO A 114 14.91 7.97 1.80
C PRO A 114 14.58 8.94 0.65
N THR A 115 13.42 9.59 0.75
CA THR A 115 12.94 10.59 -0.22
C THR A 115 13.20 12.01 0.29
N GLN A 116 14.04 12.79 -0.38
CA GLN A 116 14.53 14.08 0.14
C GLN A 116 13.51 15.25 0.08
N TYR A 117 12.28 15.04 -0.41
CA TYR A 117 11.38 16.15 -0.76
C TYR A 117 9.92 16.02 -0.27
N MET A 118 9.58 15.07 0.60
CA MET A 118 8.16 14.84 0.93
C MET A 118 7.80 15.51 2.25
N ARG A 119 7.10 16.63 2.13
CA ARG A 119 6.56 17.37 3.25
C ARG A 119 5.05 17.48 3.09
N CYS A 120 4.35 17.26 4.17
CA CYS A 120 2.93 17.59 4.28
C CYS A 120 2.70 18.36 5.58
N ALA A 121 1.52 18.97 5.71
CA ALA A 121 1.14 19.73 6.88
C ALA A 121 -0.16 19.19 7.47
N ILE A 122 -0.17 18.96 8.79
CA ILE A 122 -1.38 18.65 9.55
C ILE A 122 -1.82 19.94 10.24
N GLN A 123 -2.98 20.47 9.83
CA GLN A 123 -3.62 21.59 10.50
C GLN A 123 -4.62 21.05 11.53
N PHE A 124 -4.40 21.34 12.82
CA PHE A 124 -5.21 20.75 13.90
C PHE A 124 -6.72 20.99 13.72
N SER A 125 -7.14 22.22 13.43
CA SER A 125 -8.55 22.58 13.27
C SER A 125 -9.22 21.90 12.07
N THR A 126 -8.45 21.60 11.02
CA THR A 126 -8.94 20.89 9.83
C THR A 126 -9.01 19.40 10.07
N CYS A 127 -7.97 18.81 10.67
CA CYS A 127 -7.87 17.35 10.83
C CYS A 127 -8.59 16.83 12.09
N PHE A 128 -8.77 17.68 13.10
CA PHE A 128 -9.46 17.37 14.36
C PHE A 128 -10.45 18.50 14.71
N PRO A 129 -11.48 18.73 13.88
CA PRO A 129 -12.47 19.76 14.14
C PRO A 129 -13.23 19.49 15.45
N SER A 130 -13.73 20.54 16.09
CA SER A 130 -14.45 20.43 17.38
C SER A 130 -15.77 19.67 17.33
N GLY A 131 -16.29 19.39 16.13
CA GLY A 131 -17.54 18.66 15.93
C GLY A 131 -17.42 17.13 15.96
N LEU A 132 -16.21 16.57 16.07
CA LEU A 132 -16.03 15.12 16.20
C LEU A 132 -16.57 14.65 17.55
N SER A 133 -17.43 13.62 17.54
CA SER A 133 -18.05 13.07 18.76
C SER A 133 -17.68 11.61 19.03
N SER A 134 -17.22 10.89 18.00
CA SER A 134 -16.79 9.49 18.10
C SER A 134 -15.49 9.20 17.36
N ALA A 135 -14.82 8.11 17.75
CA ALA A 135 -13.59 7.69 17.08
C ALA A 135 -13.88 7.16 15.68
N SER A 136 -15.02 6.50 15.48
CA SER A 136 -15.53 6.17 14.15
C SER A 136 -15.73 7.42 13.28
N GLU A 137 -16.22 8.54 13.83
CA GLU A 137 -16.33 9.79 13.09
C GLU A 137 -14.96 10.40 12.79
N ALA A 138 -14.04 10.42 13.77
CA ALA A 138 -12.67 10.89 13.56
C ALA A 138 -11.98 10.09 12.46
N PHE A 139 -12.12 8.76 12.45
CA PHE A 139 -11.67 7.89 11.38
C PHE A 139 -12.30 8.27 10.03
N LYS A 140 -13.63 8.38 9.96
CA LYS A 140 -14.33 8.74 8.70
C LYS A 140 -13.85 10.10 8.18
N HIS A 141 -13.61 11.05 9.08
CA HIS A 141 -13.10 12.38 8.75
C HIS A 141 -11.74 12.28 8.05
N VAL A 142 -10.74 11.67 8.70
CA VAL A 142 -9.38 11.60 8.15
C VAL A 142 -9.23 10.58 7.01
N ALA A 143 -10.09 9.56 6.93
CA ALA A 143 -10.04 8.56 5.88
C ALA A 143 -10.78 9.01 4.61
N PHE A 144 -11.90 9.73 4.72
CA PHE A 144 -12.77 9.99 3.57
C PHE A 144 -13.15 11.46 3.36
N THR A 145 -13.30 12.25 4.43
CA THR A 145 -13.74 13.66 4.31
C THR A 145 -12.57 14.58 4.00
N GLU A 146 -11.49 14.45 4.74
CA GLU A 146 -10.23 15.19 4.59
C GLU A 146 -9.08 14.18 4.40
N PRO A 147 -9.03 13.46 3.27
CA PRO A 147 -8.07 12.37 3.06
C PRO A 147 -6.60 12.80 3.17
N GLN A 148 -6.29 14.06 2.84
CA GLN A 148 -4.97 14.66 2.98
C GLN A 148 -4.51 14.74 4.44
N CYS A 149 -5.44 14.89 5.39
CA CYS A 149 -5.13 14.76 6.81
C CYS A 149 -4.69 13.34 7.14
N GLY A 150 -5.46 12.33 6.67
CA GLY A 150 -5.13 10.92 6.86
C GLY A 150 -3.77 10.55 6.27
N ASP A 151 -3.48 11.01 5.06
CA ASP A 151 -2.22 10.70 4.37
C ASP A 151 -1.00 11.26 5.12
N CYS A 152 -1.14 12.48 5.64
CA CYS A 152 -0.10 13.12 6.43
C CYS A 152 0.04 12.50 7.83
N ILE A 153 -1.07 12.08 8.44
CA ILE A 153 -1.10 11.29 9.68
C ILE A 153 -0.35 9.97 9.49
N ILE A 154 -0.60 9.26 8.39
CA ILE A 154 0.13 8.01 8.07
C ILE A 154 1.62 8.29 8.00
N GLN A 155 2.05 9.34 7.32
CA GLN A 155 3.47 9.68 7.22
C GLN A 155 4.09 9.98 8.59
N ALA A 156 3.42 10.74 9.44
CA ALA A 156 3.87 11.04 10.80
C ALA A 156 4.02 9.76 11.66
N LEU A 157 3.02 8.88 11.60
CA LEU A 157 2.99 7.64 12.37
C LEU A 157 3.98 6.59 11.85
N VAL A 158 4.28 6.56 10.55
CA VAL A 158 5.39 5.76 10.00
C VAL A 158 6.71 6.22 10.61
N GLY A 159 6.95 7.54 10.70
CA GLY A 159 8.14 8.10 11.36
C GLY A 159 8.20 7.78 12.85
N ALA A 160 7.08 7.93 13.56
CA ALA A 160 6.98 7.56 14.97
C ALA A 160 7.18 6.06 15.23
N SER A 161 6.98 5.21 14.22
CA SER A 161 7.22 3.77 14.30
C SER A 161 8.71 3.38 14.17
N GLY A 162 9.60 4.33 13.85
CA GLY A 162 11.04 4.10 13.66
C GLY A 162 11.39 3.67 12.24
N ASN A 163 12.52 2.96 12.06
CA ASN A 163 13.02 2.59 10.74
C ASN A 163 12.32 1.37 10.12
N THR A 164 11.61 0.58 10.93
CA THR A 164 10.88 -0.62 10.48
C THR A 164 9.58 -0.79 11.25
N GLY A 165 8.62 -1.53 10.68
CA GLY A 165 7.34 -1.81 11.33
C GLY A 165 6.40 -0.60 11.42
N LEU A 166 5.32 -0.78 12.18
CA LEU A 166 4.14 0.10 12.23
C LEU A 166 3.62 0.27 13.67
N SER A 167 4.52 0.29 14.66
CA SER A 167 4.16 0.22 16.08
C SER A 167 3.25 1.35 16.55
N ALA A 168 3.40 2.56 15.98
CA ALA A 168 2.63 3.75 16.36
C ALA A 168 1.16 3.68 15.94
N PHE A 169 0.84 2.93 14.88
CA PHE A 169 -0.55 2.72 14.44
C PHE A 169 -1.32 1.75 15.34
N LEU A 170 -0.60 0.90 16.06
CA LEU A 170 -1.18 -0.26 16.69
C LEU A 170 -1.59 0.05 18.14
N PRO A 171 -2.69 -0.56 18.62
CA PRO A 171 -3.05 -0.56 20.04
C PRO A 171 -1.87 -1.01 20.91
N PRO A 172 -1.77 -0.54 22.17
CA PRO A 172 -0.71 -0.95 23.09
C PRO A 172 -0.72 -2.47 23.33
N LEU A 173 0.43 -3.02 23.71
CA LEU A 173 0.52 -4.44 24.08
C LEU A 173 -0.33 -4.70 25.33
N SER A 174 -1.21 -5.69 25.27
CA SER A 174 -1.95 -6.15 26.43
C SER A 174 -1.01 -6.95 27.33
N HIS A 175 -0.48 -6.33 28.38
CA HIS A 175 0.29 -7.03 29.40
C HIS A 175 -0.62 -8.02 30.14
N GLY A 176 -0.46 -9.33 29.87
CA GLY A 176 -1.09 -10.39 30.68
C GLY A 176 -2.05 -11.33 29.96
N ILE A 177 -2.37 -11.11 28.68
CA ILE A 177 -3.08 -12.13 27.89
C ILE A 177 -2.03 -13.15 27.41
N LYS A 178 -1.75 -14.12 28.27
CA LYS A 178 -1.04 -15.34 27.88
C LYS A 178 -1.88 -16.03 26.81
N ASP A 179 -1.29 -16.16 25.63
CA ASP A 179 -1.58 -17.07 24.54
C ASP A 179 -2.98 -17.72 24.46
N THR A 180 -3.48 -17.73 23.23
CA THR A 180 -4.42 -18.72 22.70
C THR A 180 -5.89 -18.56 23.07
N GLU A 181 -6.50 -17.49 22.57
CA GLU A 181 -7.67 -17.74 21.74
C GLU A 181 -7.39 -17.20 20.34
N ARG A 182 -6.99 -18.11 19.45
CA ARG A 182 -7.22 -17.96 18.01
C ARG A 182 -8.64 -17.39 17.88
N LEU A 183 -8.81 -16.28 17.15
CA LEU A 183 -10.12 -15.74 16.73
C LEU A 183 -11.12 -16.91 16.63
N LYS A 184 -11.97 -17.05 17.66
CA LYS A 184 -12.80 -18.26 17.88
C LYS A 184 -13.73 -18.51 16.70
N ASN A 185 -14.02 -17.47 15.95
CA ASN A 185 -14.79 -17.50 14.73
C ASN A 185 -13.82 -17.32 13.57
N GLY A 186 -13.78 -18.27 12.63
CA GLY A 186 -12.99 -18.22 11.38
C GLY A 186 -13.28 -17.03 10.45
N THR A 187 -13.91 -15.98 10.95
CA THR A 187 -14.04 -14.66 10.34
C THR A 187 -12.66 -14.03 10.14
N ILE A 188 -12.37 -13.69 8.89
CA ILE A 188 -11.15 -13.01 8.50
C ILE A 188 -11.28 -11.53 8.89
N PRO A 189 -10.37 -10.95 9.70
CA PRO A 189 -10.45 -9.55 10.08
C PRO A 189 -10.48 -8.60 8.88
N HIS A 190 -11.49 -7.74 8.83
CA HIS A 190 -11.63 -6.66 7.86
C HIS A 190 -12.50 -5.53 8.41
N LEU A 191 -12.30 -4.30 7.91
CA LEU A 191 -13.25 -3.21 8.12
C LEU A 191 -14.53 -3.46 7.31
N PRO A 192 -15.66 -2.78 7.59
CA PRO A 192 -16.89 -2.89 6.81
C PRO A 192 -16.65 -2.78 5.29
N LEU A 193 -17.36 -3.61 4.53
CA LEU A 193 -17.36 -3.61 3.07
C LEU A 193 -18.69 -3.02 2.59
N VAL A 194 -18.78 -1.69 2.67
CA VAL A 194 -19.97 -0.92 2.29
C VAL A 194 -19.70 -0.13 1.01
N SER A 195 -20.73 0.09 0.20
CA SER A 195 -20.62 0.92 -1.00
C SER A 195 -20.55 2.43 -0.69
N ASP A 196 -20.98 2.82 0.52
CA ASP A 196 -20.95 4.20 1.00
C ASP A 196 -20.41 4.25 2.43
N TYR A 197 -19.24 4.86 2.61
CA TYR A 197 -18.57 4.97 3.91
C TYR A 197 -19.42 5.69 4.97
N ARG A 198 -20.35 6.56 4.55
CA ARG A 198 -21.23 7.31 5.47
C ARG A 198 -22.14 6.36 6.25
N THR A 199 -22.58 5.30 5.60
CA THR A 199 -23.46 4.25 6.17
C THR A 199 -22.72 3.15 6.93
N GLY A 200 -21.39 3.07 6.80
CA GLY A 200 -20.59 2.07 7.50
C GLY A 200 -20.47 2.38 9.00
N ASP A 201 -20.60 1.36 9.84
CA ASP A 201 -20.29 1.44 11.27
C ASP A 201 -18.85 0.97 11.50
N PHE A 202 -17.96 1.90 11.81
CA PHE A 202 -16.53 1.63 12.05
C PHE A 202 -16.19 1.67 13.54
N SER A 203 -17.17 1.68 14.43
CA SER A 203 -16.93 1.61 15.87
C SER A 203 -16.22 0.30 16.23
N LEU A 204 -15.44 0.32 17.31
CA LEU A 204 -14.69 -0.86 17.75
C LEU A 204 -15.62 -2.07 17.94
N ASN A 205 -16.78 -1.86 18.57
CA ASN A 205 -17.74 -2.91 18.85
C ASN A 205 -18.36 -3.50 17.57
N ALA A 206 -18.67 -2.69 16.55
CA ALA A 206 -19.22 -3.20 15.30
C ALA A 206 -18.20 -3.99 14.48
N VAL A 207 -16.94 -3.57 14.49
CA VAL A 207 -15.87 -4.17 13.68
C VAL A 207 -15.27 -5.42 14.33
N VAL A 208 -15.07 -5.38 15.65
CA VAL A 208 -14.40 -6.46 16.39
C VAL A 208 -15.39 -7.35 17.13
N GLY A 209 -16.52 -6.79 17.59
CA GLY A 209 -17.58 -7.51 18.32
C GLY A 209 -17.21 -7.90 19.74
N ASP A 210 -16.18 -8.74 19.89
CA ASP A 210 -15.82 -9.36 21.16
C ASP A 210 -14.83 -8.51 21.96
N SER A 211 -15.29 -8.02 23.11
CA SER A 211 -14.52 -7.22 24.08
C SER A 211 -13.31 -7.92 24.71
N THR A 212 -13.17 -9.24 24.53
CA THR A 212 -12.04 -10.05 24.98
C THR A 212 -10.96 -10.25 23.91
N THR A 213 -11.22 -9.82 22.67
CA THR A 213 -10.26 -9.93 21.56
C THR A 213 -8.99 -9.13 21.86
N ASP A 214 -7.82 -9.74 21.62
CA ASP A 214 -6.56 -8.99 21.55
C ASP A 214 -6.61 -8.05 20.34
N LEU A 215 -6.91 -6.78 20.61
CA LEU A 215 -7.13 -5.77 19.59
C LEU A 215 -5.87 -5.49 18.78
N ARG A 216 -4.69 -5.58 19.39
CA ARG A 216 -3.42 -5.40 18.67
C ARG A 216 -3.22 -6.54 17.69
N PHE A 217 -3.43 -7.77 18.13
CA PHE A 217 -3.34 -8.95 17.25
C PHE A 217 -4.37 -8.89 16.12
N TRP A 218 -5.61 -8.50 16.42
CA TRP A 218 -6.67 -8.32 15.44
C TRP A 218 -6.28 -7.28 14.38
N ALA A 219 -5.79 -6.11 14.81
CA ALA A 219 -5.36 -5.04 13.90
C ALA A 219 -4.22 -5.49 12.99
N VAL A 220 -3.22 -6.20 13.54
CA VAL A 220 -2.14 -6.80 12.74
C VAL A 220 -2.68 -7.79 11.71
N LYS A 221 -3.64 -8.64 12.08
CA LYS A 221 -4.26 -9.60 11.14
C LYS A 221 -5.06 -8.92 10.04
N MET A 222 -5.80 -7.87 10.37
CA MET A 222 -6.53 -7.05 9.40
C MET A 222 -5.55 -6.38 8.42
N LEU A 223 -4.47 -5.77 8.91
CA LEU A 223 -3.45 -5.18 8.04
C LEU A 223 -2.77 -6.24 7.16
N GLN A 224 -2.41 -7.41 7.72
CA GLN A 224 -1.80 -8.52 6.96
C GLN A 224 -2.63 -8.94 5.75
N ARG A 225 -3.97 -8.84 5.81
CA ARG A 225 -4.87 -9.13 4.68
C ARG A 225 -4.61 -8.24 3.47
N TYR A 226 -4.23 -6.98 3.70
CA TYR A 226 -4.00 -5.98 2.66
C TYR A 226 -2.51 -5.67 2.47
N ARG A 227 -1.60 -6.57 2.90
CA ARG A 227 -0.16 -6.39 2.73
C ARG A 227 0.20 -6.48 1.25
N PHE A 228 0.98 -5.53 0.76
CA PHE A 228 1.45 -5.49 -0.63
C PHE A 228 2.90 -5.02 -0.73
N VAL A 229 3.50 -5.27 -1.89
CA VAL A 229 4.76 -4.66 -2.33
C VAL A 229 4.55 -4.06 -3.71
N ILE A 230 5.28 -2.99 -4.01
CA ILE A 230 5.34 -2.42 -5.35
C ILE A 230 6.75 -2.68 -5.87
N GLY A 231 6.82 -3.35 -7.02
CA GLY A 231 8.08 -3.66 -7.69
C GLY A 231 8.10 -3.17 -9.12
N ASP A 232 9.26 -2.67 -9.53
CA ASP A 232 9.55 -2.30 -10.91
C ASP A 232 10.17 -3.51 -11.60
N THR A 233 9.51 -4.00 -12.66
CA THR A 233 10.03 -5.08 -13.49
C THR A 233 10.41 -4.50 -14.86
N PRO A 234 11.69 -4.61 -15.27
CA PRO A 234 12.12 -4.19 -16.60
C PRO A 234 11.25 -4.84 -17.67
N SER A 235 10.55 -4.00 -18.43
CA SER A 235 9.53 -4.43 -19.38
C SER A 235 9.55 -3.58 -20.65
N ILE A 236 9.12 -4.17 -21.75
CA ILE A 236 8.84 -3.48 -23.00
C ILE A 236 7.34 -3.57 -23.25
N PHE A 237 6.71 -2.42 -23.50
CA PHE A 237 5.39 -2.34 -24.11
C PHE A 237 5.58 -1.76 -25.52
N ALA A 238 5.35 -2.56 -26.55
CA ALA A 238 5.56 -2.16 -27.94
C ALA A 238 4.26 -2.28 -28.74
N MET A 239 3.94 -1.24 -29.50
CA MET A 239 2.88 -1.27 -30.49
C MET A 239 3.47 -1.76 -31.81
N VAL A 240 2.87 -2.80 -32.37
CA VAL A 240 3.28 -3.39 -33.66
C VAL A 240 2.35 -2.84 -34.74
N THR A 241 2.88 -1.95 -35.58
CA THR A 241 2.16 -1.31 -36.70
C THR A 241 2.73 -1.69 -38.07
N SER A 242 3.92 -2.31 -38.09
CA SER A 242 4.70 -2.64 -39.28
C SER A 242 5.73 -3.73 -38.98
N VAL A 243 6.35 -4.28 -40.03
CA VAL A 243 7.43 -5.29 -39.90
C VAL A 243 8.60 -4.76 -39.06
N PHE A 244 8.97 -3.49 -39.27
CA PHE A 244 10.07 -2.87 -38.52
C PHE A 244 9.75 -2.78 -37.01
N SER A 245 8.51 -2.38 -36.67
CA SER A 245 8.07 -2.32 -35.27
C SER A 245 7.92 -3.70 -34.63
N ALA A 246 7.75 -4.76 -35.42
CA ALA A 246 7.67 -6.13 -34.94
C ALA A 246 9.04 -6.67 -34.47
N GLU A 247 10.14 -6.33 -35.16
CA GLU A 247 11.49 -6.80 -34.80
C GLU A 247 12.14 -6.02 -33.65
N THR A 248 11.83 -4.72 -33.57
CA THR A 248 12.45 -3.78 -32.64
C THR A 248 12.43 -4.24 -31.17
N PRO A 249 11.29 -4.69 -30.59
CA PRO A 249 11.25 -5.15 -29.21
C PRO A 249 12.15 -6.36 -28.95
N PHE A 250 12.25 -7.30 -29.89
CA PHE A 250 13.12 -8.49 -29.75
C PHE A 250 14.59 -8.12 -29.78
N LYS A 251 15.02 -7.26 -30.72
CA LYS A 251 16.39 -6.73 -30.75
C LYS A 251 16.74 -6.00 -29.44
N LYS A 252 15.79 -5.27 -28.87
CA LYS A 252 15.99 -4.61 -27.57
C LYS A 252 16.19 -5.62 -26.44
N MET A 253 15.43 -6.72 -26.43
CA MET A 253 15.62 -7.81 -25.45
C MET A 253 16.91 -8.59 -25.64
N GLU A 254 17.41 -8.72 -26.87
CA GLU A 254 18.73 -9.33 -27.13
C GLU A 254 19.86 -8.46 -26.57
N ASN A 255 19.74 -7.14 -26.72
CA ASN A 255 20.73 -6.17 -26.24
C ASN A 255 20.66 -5.94 -24.72
N ASP A 256 19.49 -6.13 -24.10
CA ASP A 256 19.29 -5.95 -22.67
C ASP A 256 18.70 -7.22 -22.03
N PRO A 257 19.54 -8.11 -21.48
CA PRO A 257 19.09 -9.36 -20.86
C PRO A 257 18.34 -9.14 -19.53
N SER A 258 18.26 -7.91 -19.01
CA SER A 258 17.50 -7.63 -17.79
C SER A 258 15.99 -7.56 -18.03
N ILE A 259 15.56 -7.37 -19.28
CA ILE A 259 14.15 -7.27 -19.67
C ILE A 259 13.45 -8.60 -19.41
N ALA A 260 12.52 -8.58 -18.47
CA ALA A 260 11.82 -9.77 -18.00
C ALA A 260 10.42 -9.91 -18.61
N LEU A 261 9.80 -8.81 -19.05
CA LEU A 261 8.45 -8.81 -19.61
C LEU A 261 8.44 -8.14 -20.99
N LEU A 262 7.77 -8.78 -21.93
CA LEU A 262 7.43 -8.21 -23.23
C LEU A 262 5.91 -8.20 -23.37
N CYS A 263 5.36 -7.03 -23.68
CA CYS A 263 3.97 -6.86 -24.07
C CYS A 263 3.94 -6.26 -25.47
N LEU A 264 3.22 -6.94 -26.36
CA LEU A 264 2.99 -6.51 -27.73
C LEU A 264 1.52 -6.16 -27.87
N ASN A 265 1.23 -4.99 -28.42
CA ASN A 265 -0.11 -4.60 -28.85
C ASN A 265 -0.09 -4.46 -30.37
N ASP A 266 -0.88 -5.23 -31.10
CA ASP A 266 -0.98 -5.12 -32.54
C ASP A 266 -1.96 -4.01 -32.95
N ASP A 267 -1.51 -3.16 -33.86
CA ASP A 267 -2.32 -2.12 -34.50
C ASP A 267 -1.90 -2.04 -35.97
N ILE A 268 -2.02 -3.19 -36.64
CA ILE A 268 -1.51 -3.41 -37.99
C ILE A 268 -2.61 -3.04 -38.98
N TYR A 269 -2.39 -1.95 -39.73
CA TYR A 269 -3.28 -1.56 -40.81
C TYR A 269 -2.73 -2.06 -42.15
N ASN A 270 -3.59 -2.64 -42.99
CA ASN A 270 -3.35 -2.96 -44.41
C ASN A 270 -2.56 -4.25 -44.71
N SER A 271 -1.99 -4.32 -45.92
CA SER A 271 -1.41 -5.49 -46.61
C SER A 271 -0.23 -6.17 -45.92
N ASP A 272 0.32 -5.56 -44.87
CA ASP A 272 1.57 -6.01 -44.24
C ASP A 272 1.33 -7.05 -43.14
N ALA A 273 0.07 -7.34 -42.80
CA ALA A 273 -0.30 -8.25 -41.71
C ALA A 273 0.36 -9.64 -41.84
N GLU A 274 0.38 -10.24 -43.03
CA GLU A 274 1.02 -11.56 -43.22
C GLU A 274 2.53 -11.52 -43.01
N VAL A 275 3.19 -10.43 -43.42
CA VAL A 275 4.63 -10.28 -43.25
C VAL A 275 4.96 -10.05 -41.78
N VAL A 276 4.16 -9.23 -41.09
CA VAL A 276 4.30 -8.98 -39.65
C VAL A 276 4.09 -10.26 -38.83
N ASP A 277 3.03 -11.03 -39.11
CA ASP A 277 2.77 -12.32 -38.43
C ASP A 277 3.96 -13.28 -38.63
N ARG A 278 4.49 -13.39 -39.86
CA ARG A 278 5.66 -14.24 -40.13
C ARG A 278 6.88 -13.80 -39.33
N THR A 279 7.13 -12.49 -39.24
CA THR A 279 8.25 -11.96 -38.46
C THR A 279 8.06 -12.23 -36.97
N LEU A 280 6.87 -12.00 -36.42
CA LEU A 280 6.58 -12.29 -35.01
C LEU A 280 6.76 -13.78 -34.69
N ARG A 281 6.24 -14.68 -35.55
CA ARG A 281 6.43 -16.14 -35.39
C ARG A 281 7.90 -16.54 -35.43
N LEU A 282 8.68 -15.95 -36.33
CA LEU A 282 10.11 -16.22 -36.42
C LEU A 282 10.83 -15.83 -35.12
N GLU A 283 10.59 -14.62 -34.63
CA GLU A 283 11.23 -14.13 -33.40
C GLU A 283 10.77 -14.90 -32.15
N GLN A 284 9.47 -15.18 -32.03
CA GLN A 284 8.92 -16.00 -30.95
C GLN A 284 9.47 -17.42 -31.00
N GLY A 285 9.55 -18.05 -32.17
CA GLY A 285 10.08 -19.40 -32.33
C GLY A 285 11.57 -19.53 -31.98
N LYS A 286 12.36 -18.47 -32.21
CA LYS A 286 13.76 -18.43 -31.74
C LYS A 286 13.87 -18.38 -30.22
N ARG A 287 12.96 -17.63 -29.56
CA ARG A 287 13.05 -17.32 -28.12
C ARG A 287 12.33 -18.35 -27.24
N TRP A 288 11.17 -18.81 -27.68
CA TRP A 288 10.29 -19.77 -27.02
C TRP A 288 10.02 -20.93 -27.99
N PRO A 289 11.02 -21.80 -28.24
CA PRO A 289 10.92 -22.86 -29.25
C PRO A 289 9.94 -23.98 -28.88
N HIS A 290 9.49 -24.00 -27.63
CA HIS A 290 8.56 -24.99 -27.12
C HIS A 290 7.29 -24.28 -26.66
N PRO A 291 6.12 -24.66 -27.21
CA PRO A 291 4.85 -24.17 -26.72
C PRO A 291 4.71 -24.43 -25.23
N ALA A 292 4.13 -23.48 -24.51
CA ALA A 292 3.77 -23.70 -23.12
C ALA A 292 2.67 -24.76 -23.02
N ALA A 293 2.56 -25.43 -21.88
CA ALA A 293 1.61 -26.54 -21.70
C ALA A 293 0.15 -26.17 -21.99
N TRP A 294 -0.23 -24.89 -21.85
CA TRP A 294 -1.57 -24.38 -22.14
C TRP A 294 -1.80 -23.98 -23.61
N GLU A 295 -0.76 -23.94 -24.44
CA GLU A 295 -0.85 -23.62 -25.88
C GLU A 295 -1.04 -24.87 -26.75
N VAL A 296 -0.96 -26.06 -26.14
CA VAL A 296 -1.10 -27.37 -26.81
C VAL A 296 -2.49 -28.00 -26.55
N LEU A 297 -3.42 -27.22 -25.97
CA LEU A 297 -4.80 -27.63 -25.68
C LEU A 297 -5.75 -27.28 -26.82
#